data_AF-A0ABD7M4U8-F1
#
_entry.id   AF-A0ABD7M4U8-F1
#
_cell.length_a   1.000
_cell.length_b   1.000
_cell.length_c   1.000
_cell.angle_alpha   90.00
_cell.angle_beta   90.00
_cell.angle_gamma   90.00
#
_symmetry.space_group_name_H-M   'P 1'
#
loop_
_entity.id
_entity.type
_entity.pdbx_description
1 polymer ?
#
loop_
_entity_poly.entity_id
_entity_poly.type
_entity_poly.pdbx_seq_one_letter_code
_entity_poly.pdbx_strand_id
1 'polypeptide(L)'
;MLIGLGLEVAGVGLGLASAQLTGTVLEDIPVEISGQGSATQSTVRQIGSALGTAFAGATLSIALAATLPAALDDAGLTGPATDSLAAASRDSAGTTIPQLRAQGEHGPLGEHAGAAVDALTAGFADATRWALLTAAVFLVLGFIGALRLRRVSGNH
;
A
#
# COMPACT_ATOMS: atom_id res chain seq x y z
N MET A 1 -9.64 -12.99 -10.34
CA MET A 1 -9.21 -12.73 -11.74
C MET A 1 -9.36 -11.27 -12.16
N LEU A 2 -10.51 -10.61 -11.90
CA LEU A 2 -10.74 -9.18 -12.23
C LEU A 2 -9.77 -8.18 -11.57
N ILE A 3 -9.30 -8.45 -10.35
CA ILE A 3 -8.37 -7.57 -9.62
C ILE A 3 -6.94 -7.66 -10.17
N GLY A 4 -6.52 -8.85 -10.60
CA GLY A 4 -5.19 -9.06 -11.19
C GLY A 4 -5.02 -8.26 -12.49
N LEU A 5 -6.04 -8.29 -13.35
CA LEU A 5 -6.07 -7.48 -14.56
C LEU A 5 -6.05 -5.97 -14.26
N GLY A 6 -6.76 -5.54 -13.20
CA GLY A 6 -6.74 -4.14 -12.75
C GLY A 6 -5.36 -3.69 -12.27
N LEU A 7 -4.61 -4.56 -11.59
CA LEU A 7 -3.24 -4.29 -11.13
C LEU A 7 -2.23 -4.25 -12.27
N GLU A 8 -2.38 -5.12 -13.28
CA GLU A 8 -1.55 -5.09 -14.49
C GLU A 8 -1.75 -3.78 -15.25
N VAL A 9 -3.01 -3.37 -15.48
CA VAL A 9 -3.33 -2.12 -16.17
C VAL A 9 -2.87 -0.90 -15.37
N ALA A 10 -3.06 -0.91 -14.05
CA ALA A 10 -2.57 0.16 -13.18
C ALA A 10 -1.03 0.23 -13.15
N GLY A 11 -0.34 -0.91 -13.10
CA GLY A 11 1.13 -0.98 -13.13
C GLY A 11 1.72 -0.49 -14.46
N VAL A 12 1.11 -0.89 -15.59
CA VAL A 12 1.49 -0.39 -16.92
C VAL A 12 1.24 1.12 -17.02
N GLY A 13 0.08 1.59 -16.55
CA GLY A 13 -0.24 3.02 -16.53
C GLY A 13 0.73 3.85 -15.68
N LEU A 14 1.12 3.34 -14.50
CA LEU A 14 2.09 3.98 -13.63
C LEU A 14 3.49 4.01 -14.27
N GLY A 15 3.90 2.93 -14.94
CA GLY A 15 5.17 2.84 -15.66
C GLY A 15 5.26 3.82 -16.83
N LEU A 16 4.17 3.96 -17.60
CA LEU A 16 4.10 4.92 -18.71
C LEU A 16 4.07 6.38 -18.21
N ALA A 17 3.38 6.66 -17.10
CA ALA A 17 3.37 8.00 -16.50
C ALA A 17 4.73 8.40 -15.90
N SER A 18 5.42 7.46 -15.25
CA SER A 18 6.77 7.67 -14.71
C SER A 18 7.81 7.93 -15.81
N ALA A 19 7.63 7.36 -17.01
CA ALA A 19 8.53 7.57 -18.14
C ALA A 19 8.43 9.00 -18.74
N GLN A 20 7.26 9.64 -18.65
CA GLN A 20 7.01 10.95 -19.28
C GLN A 20 7.29 12.14 -18.35
N LEU A 21 7.26 11.96 -17.02
CA LEU A 21 7.43 13.06 -16.06
C LEU A 21 8.85 13.67 -16.04
N THR A 22 9.86 12.89 -16.43
CA THR A 22 11.26 13.33 -16.47
C THR A 22 11.55 14.26 -17.66
N GLY A 23 10.77 14.17 -18.75
CA GLY A 23 11.03 14.89 -20.01
C GLY A 23 10.52 16.33 -20.03
N THR A 24 9.41 16.63 -19.36
CA THR A 24 8.71 17.93 -19.50
C THR A 24 9.11 19.03 -18.51
N VAL A 25 10.03 18.76 -17.56
CA VAL A 25 10.38 19.71 -16.47
C VAL A 25 11.66 20.51 -16.74
N LEU A 26 12.46 20.16 -17.74
CA LEU A 26 13.79 20.76 -17.95
C LEU A 26 13.88 21.81 -19.07
N GLU A 27 12.79 22.10 -19.78
CA GLU A 27 12.85 22.94 -20.99
C GLU A 27 12.97 24.45 -20.70
N ASP A 28 12.51 24.94 -19.54
CA ASP A 28 12.36 26.38 -19.29
C ASP A 28 12.99 26.92 -17.98
N ILE A 29 14.18 26.43 -17.56
CA ILE A 29 14.86 27.00 -16.37
C ILE A 29 16.24 27.61 -16.74
N PRO A 30 16.42 28.93 -16.61
CA PRO A 30 17.72 29.59 -16.74
C PRO A 30 18.77 28.91 -15.84
N VAL A 31 19.96 28.66 -16.39
CA VAL A 31 21.01 27.85 -15.75
C VAL A 31 21.41 28.41 -14.38
N GLU A 32 21.25 29.73 -14.18
CA GLU A 32 21.66 30.47 -12.98
C GLU A 32 20.81 30.16 -11.73
N ILE A 33 19.56 29.73 -11.90
CA ILE A 33 18.60 29.40 -10.81
C ILE A 33 18.27 27.90 -10.74
N SER A 34 18.77 27.11 -11.69
CA SER A 34 18.59 25.65 -11.78
C SER A 34 18.99 24.90 -10.50
N GLY A 35 20.05 25.34 -9.80
CA GLY A 35 20.51 24.72 -8.55
C GLY A 35 19.53 24.88 -7.39
N GLN A 36 18.89 26.06 -7.26
CA GLN A 36 17.87 26.34 -6.25
C GLN A 36 16.54 25.62 -6.59
N GLY A 37 16.17 25.57 -7.86
CA GLY A 37 15.00 24.83 -8.35
C GLY A 37 15.12 23.32 -8.15
N SER A 38 16.27 22.74 -8.50
CA SER A 38 16.56 21.31 -8.33
C SER A 38 16.58 20.90 -6.85
N ALA A 39 17.15 21.74 -5.97
CA ALA A 39 17.11 21.51 -4.52
C ALA A 39 15.68 21.45 -3.99
N THR A 40 14.83 22.42 -4.36
CA THR A 40 13.41 22.46 -3.97
C THR A 40 12.64 21.25 -4.52
N GLN A 41 12.84 20.89 -5.78
CA GLN A 41 12.21 19.73 -6.41
C GLN A 41 12.61 18.41 -5.70
N SER A 42 13.88 18.29 -5.27
CA SER A 42 14.35 17.14 -4.51
C SER A 42 13.68 17.05 -3.13
N THR A 43 13.60 18.16 -2.40
CA THR A 43 12.92 18.21 -1.09
C THR A 43 11.44 17.85 -1.20
N VAL A 44 10.72 18.41 -2.17
CA VAL A 44 9.31 18.07 -2.41
C VAL A 44 9.15 16.58 -2.71
N ARG A 45 10.03 16.00 -3.54
CA ARG A 45 10.00 14.57 -3.84
C ARG A 45 10.28 13.72 -2.60
N GLN A 46 11.25 14.10 -1.78
CA GLN A 46 11.60 13.39 -0.54
C GLN A 46 10.44 13.42 0.46
N ILE A 47 9.86 14.60 0.71
CA ILE A 47 8.70 14.76 1.57
C ILE A 47 7.52 13.95 1.02
N GLY A 48 7.26 14.05 -0.28
CA GLY A 48 6.22 13.26 -0.96
C GLY A 48 6.42 11.76 -0.78
N SER A 49 7.65 11.25 -0.93
CA SER A 49 7.95 9.82 -0.73
C SER A 49 7.78 9.38 0.73
N ALA A 50 8.20 10.19 1.69
CA ALA A 50 8.07 9.88 3.12
C ALA A 50 6.60 9.89 3.57
N LEU A 51 5.82 10.86 3.09
CA LEU A 51 4.38 10.91 3.36
C LEU A 51 3.68 9.72 2.68
N GLY A 52 4.00 9.44 1.42
CA GLY A 52 3.42 8.34 0.66
C GLY A 52 3.61 6.98 1.34
N THR A 53 4.83 6.69 1.81
CA THR A 53 5.11 5.44 2.54
C THR A 53 4.40 5.40 3.90
N ALA A 54 4.35 6.51 4.63
CA ALA A 54 3.64 6.59 5.91
C ALA A 54 2.13 6.35 5.73
N PHE A 55 1.50 6.98 4.75
CA PHE A 55 0.08 6.79 4.44
C PHE A 55 -0.21 5.35 3.97
N ALA A 56 0.66 4.77 3.14
CA ALA A 56 0.52 3.38 2.70
C ALA A 56 0.57 2.41 3.90
N GLY A 57 1.55 2.57 4.78
CA GLY A 57 1.68 1.76 6.00
C GLY A 57 0.51 1.93 6.96
N ALA A 58 0.04 3.16 7.18
CA ALA A 58 -1.11 3.44 8.02
C ALA A 58 -2.39 2.79 7.46
N THR A 59 -2.63 2.93 6.15
CA THR A 59 -3.79 2.34 5.48
C THR A 59 -3.77 0.82 5.59
N LEU A 60 -2.62 0.19 5.32
CA LEU A 60 -2.47 -1.26 5.46
C LEU A 60 -2.72 -1.70 6.92
N SER A 61 -2.16 -0.98 7.89
CA SER A 61 -2.35 -1.29 9.31
C SER A 61 -3.82 -1.19 9.74
N ILE A 62 -4.55 -0.20 9.25
CA ILE A 62 -5.99 -0.04 9.50
C ILE A 62 -6.76 -1.18 8.83
N ALA A 63 -6.44 -1.52 7.58
CA ALA A 63 -7.10 -2.60 6.87
C ALA A 63 -6.87 -3.96 7.55
N LEU A 64 -5.64 -4.25 7.99
CA LEU A 64 -5.31 -5.46 8.76
C LEU A 64 -6.08 -5.55 10.08
N ALA A 65 -6.30 -4.41 10.76
CA ALA A 65 -7.09 -4.37 11.99
C ALA A 65 -8.53 -4.81 11.79
N ALA A 66 -9.08 -4.62 10.59
CA ALA A 66 -10.44 -5.02 10.25
C ALA A 66 -10.52 -6.43 9.66
N THR A 67 -9.59 -6.80 8.78
CA THR A 67 -9.70 -8.03 8.00
C THR A 67 -9.14 -9.27 8.70
N LEU A 68 -8.12 -9.14 9.57
CA LEU A 68 -7.55 -10.30 10.26
C LEU A 68 -8.51 -10.92 11.28
N PRO A 69 -9.17 -10.13 12.17
CA PRO A 69 -10.16 -10.69 13.09
C PRO A 69 -11.35 -11.29 12.33
N ALA A 70 -11.87 -10.57 11.32
CA ALA A 70 -12.99 -11.04 10.52
C ALA A 70 -12.69 -12.37 9.81
N ALA A 71 -11.49 -12.53 9.23
CA ALA A 71 -11.12 -13.77 8.57
C ALA A 71 -10.97 -14.96 9.54
N LEU A 72 -10.51 -14.71 10.78
CA LEU A 72 -10.44 -15.73 11.82
C LEU A 72 -11.84 -16.10 12.33
N ASP A 73 -12.70 -15.12 12.55
CA ASP A 73 -14.10 -15.33 12.94
C ASP A 73 -14.87 -16.15 11.89
N ASP A 74 -14.68 -15.84 10.60
CA ASP A 74 -15.26 -16.60 9.48
C ASP A 74 -14.76 -18.05 9.43
N ALA A 75 -13.54 -18.30 9.92
CA ALA A 75 -12.98 -19.64 10.08
C ALA A 75 -13.44 -20.35 11.38
N GLY A 76 -14.31 -19.72 12.17
CA GLY A 76 -14.78 -20.23 13.47
C GLY A 76 -13.74 -20.13 14.59
N LEU A 77 -12.64 -19.40 14.36
CA LEU A 77 -11.50 -19.27 15.27
C LEU A 77 -11.66 -18.02 16.14
N THR A 78 -12.43 -18.15 17.21
CA THR A 78 -12.72 -17.05 18.14
C THR A 78 -11.99 -17.20 19.47
N GLY A 79 -11.65 -16.08 20.09
CA GLY A 79 -11.16 -16.02 21.47
C GLY A 79 -9.82 -15.30 21.66
N PRO A 80 -9.37 -15.14 22.92
CA PRO A 80 -8.23 -14.27 23.23
C PRO A 80 -6.91 -14.67 22.55
N ALA A 81 -6.73 -15.96 22.27
CA ALA A 81 -5.55 -16.47 21.60
C ALA A 81 -5.53 -16.10 20.10
N THR A 82 -6.68 -16.15 19.42
CA THR A 82 -6.80 -15.79 18.00
C THR A 82 -6.77 -14.28 17.82
N ASP A 83 -7.35 -13.52 18.74
CA ASP A 83 -7.21 -12.05 18.81
C ASP A 83 -5.74 -11.62 18.95
N SER A 84 -5.01 -12.27 19.86
CA SER A 84 -3.58 -12.00 20.07
C SER A 84 -2.76 -12.34 18.83
N LEU A 85 -3.14 -13.39 18.11
CA LEU A 85 -2.51 -13.79 16.86
C LEU A 85 -2.80 -12.81 15.72
N ALA A 86 -4.04 -12.31 15.61
CA ALA A 86 -4.41 -11.25 14.67
C ALA A 86 -3.62 -9.97 14.96
N ALA A 87 -3.52 -9.57 16.23
CA ALA A 87 -2.75 -8.42 16.67
C ALA A 87 -1.25 -8.59 16.35
N ALA A 88 -0.66 -9.73 16.69
CA ALA A 88 0.74 -10.02 16.37
C ALA A 88 0.99 -10.02 14.85
N SER A 89 0.06 -10.57 14.06
CA SER A 89 0.12 -10.57 12.60
C SER A 89 0.02 -9.16 12.02
N ARG A 90 -0.81 -8.30 12.60
CA ARG A 90 -0.91 -6.89 12.23
C ARG A 90 0.36 -6.12 12.56
N ASP A 91 0.83 -6.21 13.80
CA ASP A 91 1.99 -5.47 14.30
C ASP A 91 3.28 -5.88 13.58
N SER A 92 3.37 -7.14 13.16
CA SER A 92 4.49 -7.66 12.39
C SER A 92 4.32 -7.49 10.88
N ALA A 93 3.27 -6.80 10.41
CA ALA A 93 2.91 -6.67 9.00
C ALA A 93 2.90 -8.02 8.23
N GLY A 94 2.39 -9.09 8.87
CA GLY A 94 2.20 -10.42 8.29
C GLY A 94 3.41 -11.36 8.35
N THR A 95 4.57 -10.88 8.83
CA THR A 95 5.79 -11.71 8.91
C THR A 95 5.69 -12.90 9.87
N THR A 96 4.70 -12.93 10.76
CA THR A 96 4.42 -14.05 11.68
C THR A 96 3.61 -15.18 11.05
N ILE A 97 2.89 -14.94 9.95
CA ILE A 97 2.06 -15.96 9.28
C ILE A 97 2.93 -17.14 8.75
N PRO A 98 4.07 -16.92 8.08
CA PRO A 98 4.96 -18.01 7.67
C PRO A 98 5.58 -18.76 8.85
N GLN A 99 5.83 -18.07 9.97
CA GLN A 99 6.36 -18.69 11.19
C GLN A 99 5.32 -19.63 11.81
N LEU A 100 4.06 -19.21 11.84
CA LEU A 100 2.94 -20.02 12.30
C LEU A 100 2.74 -21.25 11.42
N ARG A 101 2.87 -21.09 10.09
CA ARG A 101 2.85 -22.20 9.14
C ARG A 101 3.97 -23.20 9.39
N ALA A 102 5.18 -22.73 9.74
CA ALA A 102 6.31 -23.60 10.03
C ALA A 102 6.15 -24.36 11.35
N GLN A 103 5.45 -23.78 12.34
CA GLN A 103 5.11 -24.47 13.59
C GLN A 103 4.07 -25.57 13.37
N GLY A 104 3.10 -25.34 12.49
CA GLY A 104 2.06 -26.32 12.15
C GLY A 104 1.32 -26.84 13.39
N GLU A 105 0.96 -28.11 13.38
CA GLU A 105 0.23 -28.77 14.48
C GLU A 105 1.07 -28.92 15.76
N HIS A 106 2.37 -28.70 15.70
CA HIS A 106 3.25 -28.73 16.88
C HIS A 106 3.21 -27.41 17.67
N GLY A 107 2.54 -26.39 17.11
CA GLY A 107 2.32 -25.10 17.75
C GLY A 107 1.13 -25.08 18.71
N PRO A 108 0.90 -23.94 19.38
CA PRO A 108 -0.17 -23.77 20.36
C PRO A 108 -1.60 -23.89 19.79
N LEU A 109 -1.74 -23.89 18.45
CA LEU A 109 -3.02 -24.02 17.75
C LEU A 109 -3.39 -25.47 17.41
N GLY A 110 -2.45 -26.41 17.52
CA GLY A 110 -2.69 -27.82 17.19
C GLY A 110 -3.28 -28.00 15.79
N GLU A 111 -4.34 -28.81 15.69
CA GLU A 111 -5.08 -29.07 14.45
C GLU A 111 -5.64 -27.81 13.77
N HIS A 112 -5.86 -26.72 14.52
CA HIS A 112 -6.39 -25.46 13.99
C HIS A 112 -5.32 -24.58 13.33
N ALA A 113 -4.05 -24.96 13.39
CA ALA A 113 -2.94 -24.17 12.83
C ALA A 113 -3.11 -23.91 11.32
N GLY A 114 -3.57 -24.93 10.56
CA GLY A 114 -3.81 -24.78 9.12
C GLY A 114 -4.91 -23.75 8.83
N ALA A 115 -6.06 -23.90 9.47
CA ALA A 115 -7.19 -22.98 9.33
C ALA A 115 -6.82 -21.54 9.72
N ALA A 116 -6.03 -21.36 10.80
CA ALA A 116 -5.56 -20.06 11.23
C ALA A 116 -4.62 -19.41 10.21
N VAL A 117 -3.66 -20.17 9.66
CA VAL A 117 -2.74 -19.67 8.63
C VAL A 117 -3.49 -19.27 7.37
N ASP A 118 -4.46 -20.07 6.94
CA ASP A 118 -5.26 -19.80 5.74
C ASP A 118 -6.14 -18.56 5.95
N ALA A 119 -6.81 -18.45 7.09
CA ALA A 119 -7.59 -17.29 7.49
C ALA A 119 -6.74 -16.00 7.53
N LEU A 120 -5.60 -16.04 8.22
CA LEU A 120 -4.69 -14.89 8.28
C LEU A 120 -4.14 -14.50 6.91
N THR A 121 -3.82 -15.49 6.06
CA THR A 121 -3.36 -15.24 4.69
C THR A 121 -4.46 -14.58 3.86
N ALA A 122 -5.70 -15.04 3.96
CA ALA A 122 -6.86 -14.46 3.29
C ALA A 122 -7.14 -13.04 3.78
N GLY A 123 -7.16 -12.83 5.10
CA GLY A 123 -7.34 -11.51 5.72
C GLY A 123 -6.24 -10.52 5.33
N PHE A 124 -4.98 -10.97 5.25
CA PHE A 124 -3.86 -10.15 4.78
C PHE A 124 -3.99 -9.77 3.31
N ALA A 125 -4.42 -10.71 2.46
CA ALA A 125 -4.68 -10.44 1.05
C ALA A 125 -5.79 -9.40 0.87
N ASP A 126 -6.88 -9.49 1.66
CA ASP A 126 -7.96 -8.52 1.60
C ASP A 126 -7.53 -7.14 2.14
N ALA A 127 -6.73 -7.09 3.21
CA ALA A 127 -6.14 -5.84 3.70
C ALA A 127 -5.27 -5.17 2.63
N THR A 128 -4.44 -5.96 1.95
CA THR A 128 -3.59 -5.48 0.85
C THR A 128 -4.43 -4.93 -0.29
N ARG A 129 -5.55 -5.59 -0.62
CA ARG A 129 -6.49 -5.11 -1.63
C ARG A 129 -7.08 -3.74 -1.24
N TRP A 130 -7.53 -3.57 0.00
CA TRP A 130 -8.03 -2.27 0.50
C TRP A 130 -6.96 -1.17 0.48
N ALA A 131 -5.73 -1.50 0.85
CA ALA A 131 -4.61 -0.58 0.78
C ALA A 131 -4.33 -0.14 -0.67
N LEU A 132 -4.36 -1.07 -1.63
CA LEU A 132 -4.17 -0.78 -3.05
C LEU A 132 -5.30 0.07 -3.64
N LEU A 133 -6.56 -0.20 -3.28
CA LEU A 133 -7.70 0.63 -3.68
C LEU A 133 -7.57 2.06 -3.16
N THR A 134 -7.17 2.20 -1.89
CA THR A 134 -6.94 3.51 -1.27
C THR A 134 -5.80 4.26 -1.98
N ALA A 135 -4.68 3.57 -2.26
CA ALA A 135 -3.57 4.14 -3.01
C ALA A 135 -4.01 4.60 -4.42
N ALA A 136 -4.85 3.81 -5.10
CA ALA A 136 -5.41 4.19 -6.40
C ALA A 136 -6.27 5.46 -6.32
N VAL A 137 -7.08 5.63 -5.26
CA VAL A 137 -7.83 6.87 -5.03
C VAL A 137 -6.90 8.07 -4.85
N PHE A 138 -5.86 7.94 -4.04
CA PHE A 138 -4.87 9.02 -3.86
C PHE A 138 -4.14 9.38 -5.17
N LEU A 139 -3.81 8.38 -5.99
CA LEU A 139 -3.22 8.61 -7.32
C LEU A 139 -4.17 9.38 -8.23
N VAL A 140 -5.45 9.02 -8.27
CA VAL A 140 -6.46 9.74 -9.05
C VAL A 140 -6.61 11.19 -8.58
N LEU A 141 -6.65 11.43 -7.26
CA LEU A 141 -6.70 12.78 -6.70
C LEU A 141 -5.46 13.61 -7.07
N GLY A 142 -4.26 13.01 -6.94
CA GLY A 142 -3.01 13.64 -7.34
C GLY A 142 -2.97 13.97 -8.84
N PHE A 143 -3.46 13.05 -9.68
CA PHE A 143 -3.59 13.24 -11.13
C PHE A 143 -4.54 14.40 -11.48
N ILE A 144 -5.71 14.48 -10.84
CA ILE A 144 -6.65 15.60 -11.01
C ILE A 144 -5.99 16.91 -10.59
N GLY A 145 -5.26 16.93 -9.48
CA GLY A 145 -4.49 18.09 -9.02
C GLY A 145 -3.46 18.55 -10.05
N ALA A 146 -2.69 17.62 -10.61
CA ALA A 146 -1.71 17.90 -11.66
C ALA A 146 -2.36 18.47 -12.93
N LEU A 147 -3.50 17.92 -13.36
CA LEU A 147 -4.26 18.46 -14.51
C LEU A 147 -4.78 19.87 -14.25
N ARG A 148 -5.25 20.17 -13.03
CA ARG A 148 -5.69 21.51 -12.64
C ARG A 148 -4.54 22.51 -12.66
N LEU A 149 -3.38 22.13 -12.11
CA LEU A 149 -2.17 22.95 -12.12
C LEU A 149 -1.74 23.27 -13.56
N ARG A 150 -1.70 22.26 -14.44
CA ARG A 150 -1.33 22.45 -15.85
C ARG A 150 -2.27 23.41 -16.59
N ARG A 151 -3.58 23.37 -16.31
CA ARG A 151 -4.55 24.32 -16.89
C ARG A 151 -4.33 25.75 -16.43
N VAL A 152 -3.95 25.95 -15.17
CA VAL A 152 -3.71 27.30 -14.61
C VAL A 152 -2.40 27.88 -15.13
N SER A 153 -1.34 27.07 -15.21
CA SER A 153 -0.05 27.50 -15.74
C SER A 153 -0.05 27.77 -17.25
N GLY A 154 -0.92 27.12 -18.04
CA GLY A 154 -1.04 27.39 -19.48
C GLY A 154 -1.87 28.64 -19.85
N ASN A 155 -2.34 29.40 -18.86
CA ASN A 155 -3.14 30.61 -19.03
C ASN A 155 -2.33 31.90 -18.81
N HIS A 156 -1.01 31.78 -18.69
CA HIS A 156 -0.02 32.86 -18.61
C HIS A 156 0.94 32.72 -19.79
#